data_AF-A0A5M4AD08-F1
#
_entry.id   AF-A0A5M4AD08-F1
#
_cell.length_a   1.000
_cell.length_b   1.000
_cell.length_c   1.000
_cell.angle_alpha   90.00
_cell.angle_beta   90.00
_cell.angle_gamma   90.00
#
_symmetry.space_group_name_H-M   'P 1'
#
loop_
_entity.id
_entity.type
_entity.pdbx_description
1 polymer ?
#
loop_
_entity_poly.entity_id
_entity_poly.type
_entity_poly.pdbx_seq_one_letter_code
_entity_poly.pdbx_strand_id
1 'polypeptide(L)'
;MKLFLKLKHWQIFLIWILGSIQALLFVNSDFWILSFVIYFGPIFGWLYAIGKVLNENDSGTVKKLNIWSVIFLISAVPYAIEYHEMLTRSSSSRTLNGLVLFLSAIPGLIAGIKICIISAKSLKEKEKQREQRFSDYLTEFILMLYMVIGVWIIQPRLNKIMKEN
;
A
#
# COMPACT_ATOMS: atom_id res chain seq x y z
N MET A 1 4.64 -4.94 13.48
CA MET A 1 3.72 -4.97 12.31
C MET A 1 2.27 -5.34 12.66
N LYS A 2 1.99 -6.08 13.74
CA LYS A 2 0.61 -6.30 14.22
C LYS A 2 -0.13 -4.99 14.60
N LEU A 3 0.59 -3.87 14.79
CA LEU A 3 0.01 -2.57 15.11
C LEU A 3 -1.07 -2.13 14.12
N PHE A 4 -0.76 -2.13 12.81
CA PHE A 4 -1.72 -1.72 11.76
C PHE A 4 -2.99 -2.56 11.77
N LEU A 5 -2.89 -3.85 12.10
CA LEU A 5 -4.02 -4.77 12.12
C LEU A 5 -4.82 -4.72 13.44
N LYS A 6 -4.33 -4.01 14.46
CA LYS A 6 -5.06 -3.78 15.71
C LYS A 6 -5.81 -2.45 15.72
N LEU A 7 -5.47 -1.54 14.80
CA LEU A 7 -6.14 -0.26 14.68
C LEU A 7 -7.61 -0.42 14.29
N LYS A 8 -8.44 0.51 14.73
CA LYS A 8 -9.80 0.68 14.21
C LYS A 8 -9.72 1.35 12.83
N HIS A 9 -10.69 1.07 11.97
CA HIS A 9 -10.76 1.67 10.61
C HIS A 9 -10.64 3.21 10.65
N TRP A 10 -11.30 3.87 11.61
CA TRP A 10 -11.23 5.32 11.76
C TRP A 10 -9.83 5.83 12.13
N GLN A 11 -9.02 5.05 12.87
CA GLN A 11 -7.65 5.45 13.21
C GLN A 11 -6.76 5.43 11.98
N ILE A 12 -6.88 4.40 11.14
CA ILE A 12 -6.16 4.33 9.86
C ILE A 12 -6.58 5.47 8.94
N PHE A 13 -7.89 5.76 8.89
CA PHE A 13 -8.42 6.88 8.12
C PHE A 13 -7.88 8.23 8.59
N LEU A 14 -7.82 8.48 9.90
CA LEU A 14 -7.23 9.70 10.44
C LEU A 14 -5.73 9.81 10.15
N ILE A 15 -4.97 8.72 10.29
CA ILE A 15 -3.55 8.71 9.92
C ILE A 15 -3.38 9.11 8.47
N TRP A 16 -4.22 8.57 7.58
CA TRP A 16 -4.17 8.93 6.16
C TRP A 16 -4.56 10.39 5.90
N ILE A 17 -5.65 10.90 6.49
CA ILE A 17 -6.04 12.32 6.37
C ILE A 17 -4.92 13.25 6.85
N LEU A 18 -4.37 12.97 8.04
CA LEU A 18 -3.30 13.79 8.60
C LEU A 18 -2.05 13.73 7.71
N GLY A 19 -1.73 12.55 7.17
CA GLY A 19 -0.67 12.39 6.18
C GLY A 19 -0.93 13.19 4.90
N SER A 20 -2.17 13.23 4.40
CA SER A 20 -2.55 14.03 3.24
C SER A 20 -2.42 15.53 3.49
N ILE A 21 -2.92 16.02 4.63
CA ILE A 21 -2.81 17.43 5.02
C ILE A 21 -1.33 17.80 5.18
N GLN A 22 -0.56 16.97 5.86
CA GLN A 22 0.86 17.15 6.06
C GLN A 22 1.61 17.15 4.72
N ALA A 23 1.31 16.23 3.79
CA ALA A 23 1.91 16.22 2.46
C ALA A 23 1.67 17.52 1.69
N LEU A 24 0.45 18.07 1.77
CA LEU A 24 0.13 19.36 1.13
C LEU A 24 0.89 20.53 1.75
N LEU A 25 1.02 20.56 3.09
CA LEU A 25 1.70 21.66 3.78
C LEU A 25 3.22 21.67 3.54
N PHE A 26 3.83 20.49 3.46
CA PHE A 26 5.29 20.33 3.41
C PHE A 26 5.84 20.02 2.02
N VAL A 27 4.99 20.00 0.97
CA VAL A 27 5.42 19.69 -0.40
C VAL A 27 6.52 20.63 -0.92
N ASN A 28 6.51 21.90 -0.53
CA ASN A 28 7.52 22.89 -0.95
C ASN A 28 8.71 23.02 0.01
N SER A 29 8.81 22.15 1.02
CA SER A 29 9.84 22.22 2.05
C SER A 29 10.92 21.15 1.84
N ASP A 30 12.06 21.29 2.53
CA ASP A 30 13.12 20.28 2.54
C ASP A 30 12.65 18.93 3.12
N PHE A 31 11.52 18.90 3.83
CA PHE A 31 10.92 17.70 4.42
C PHE A 31 9.95 16.97 3.48
N TRP A 32 9.90 17.31 2.20
CA TRP A 32 8.94 16.70 1.25
C TRP A 32 9.05 15.17 1.16
N ILE A 33 10.26 14.60 1.29
CA ILE A 33 10.47 13.13 1.28
C ILE A 33 9.80 12.48 2.48
N LEU A 34 10.03 13.03 3.68
CA LEU A 34 9.40 12.53 4.91
C LEU A 34 7.87 12.61 4.77
N SER A 35 7.39 13.69 4.16
CA SER A 35 5.97 13.92 3.90
C SER A 35 5.37 12.87 2.97
N PHE A 36 6.08 12.56 1.88
CA PHE A 36 5.70 11.51 0.95
C PHE A 36 5.61 10.14 1.64
N VAL A 37 6.59 9.81 2.49
CA VAL A 37 6.60 8.55 3.26
C VAL A 37 5.45 8.50 4.26
N ILE A 38 5.12 9.60 4.94
CA ILE A 38 3.99 9.66 5.89
C ILE A 38 2.66 9.51 5.16
N TYR A 39 2.53 10.02 3.93
CA TYR A 39 1.31 9.90 3.14
C TYR A 39 1.13 8.50 2.54
N PHE A 40 2.14 7.95 1.86
CA PHE A 40 2.05 6.64 1.18
C PHE A 40 2.33 5.45 2.11
N GLY A 41 3.19 5.63 3.10
CA GLY A 41 3.67 4.59 4.00
C GLY A 41 2.58 3.87 4.78
N PRO A 42 1.54 4.56 5.33
CA PRO A 42 0.44 3.90 6.02
C PRO A 42 -0.36 2.94 5.13
N ILE A 43 -0.63 3.34 3.88
CA ILE A 43 -1.35 2.52 2.89
C ILE A 43 -0.53 1.28 2.55
N PHE A 44 0.72 1.48 2.14
CA PHE A 44 1.63 0.39 1.82
C PHE A 44 1.84 -0.54 3.02
N GLY A 45 2.08 0.04 4.19
CA GLY A 45 2.28 -0.67 5.44
C GLY A 45 1.06 -1.49 5.86
N TRP A 46 -0.15 -0.99 5.62
CA TRP A 46 -1.40 -1.70 5.86
C TRP A 46 -1.53 -2.93 4.94
N LEU A 47 -1.36 -2.77 3.63
CA LEU A 47 -1.39 -3.88 2.67
C LEU A 47 -0.34 -4.93 3.01
N TYR A 48 0.92 -4.50 3.19
CA TYR A 48 2.01 -5.38 3.55
C TYR A 48 1.76 -6.11 4.88
N ALA A 49 1.20 -5.42 5.88
CA ALA A 49 0.90 -6.05 7.17
C ALA A 49 -0.16 -7.15 7.03
N ILE A 50 -1.21 -6.94 6.22
CA ILE A 50 -2.20 -7.98 5.92
C ILE A 50 -1.52 -9.20 5.31
N GLY A 51 -0.80 -9.00 4.20
CA GLY A 51 -0.10 -10.09 3.52
C GLY A 51 0.93 -10.80 4.39
N LYS A 52 1.63 -10.09 5.28
CA LYS A 52 2.68 -10.72 6.11
C LYS A 52 2.10 -11.46 7.30
N VAL A 53 1.23 -10.83 8.08
CA VAL A 53 0.74 -11.40 9.33
C VAL A 53 -0.18 -12.58 9.08
N LEU A 54 -1.05 -12.50 8.07
CA LEU A 54 -1.96 -13.60 7.75
C LEU A 54 -1.23 -14.83 7.17
N ASN A 55 -0.02 -14.66 6.66
CA ASN A 55 0.82 -15.76 6.15
C ASN A 55 2.06 -16.00 7.01
N GLU A 56 2.05 -15.67 8.31
CA GLU A 56 3.24 -15.81 9.15
C GLU A 56 3.80 -17.24 9.17
N ASN A 57 2.95 -18.25 8.95
CA ASN A 57 3.32 -19.66 8.87
C ASN A 57 3.64 -20.16 7.45
N ASP A 58 3.41 -19.35 6.40
CA ASP A 58 3.77 -19.66 5.02
C ASP A 58 4.96 -18.80 4.57
N SER A 59 6.16 -19.34 4.81
CA SER A 59 7.43 -18.70 4.46
C SER A 59 7.57 -18.42 2.96
N GLY A 60 6.94 -19.22 2.10
CA GLY A 60 6.97 -19.06 0.65
C GLY A 60 6.21 -17.81 0.21
N THR A 61 5.00 -17.61 0.74
CA THR A 61 4.19 -16.43 0.46
C THR A 61 4.83 -15.16 1.05
N VAL A 62 5.36 -15.22 2.28
CA VAL A 62 6.05 -14.07 2.88
C VAL A 62 7.31 -13.69 2.10
N LYS A 63 8.09 -14.66 1.61
CA LYS A 63 9.27 -14.38 0.78
C LYS A 63 8.89 -13.68 -0.52
N LYS A 64 7.84 -14.14 -1.21
CA LYS A 64 7.32 -13.50 -2.42
C LYS A 64 6.84 -12.07 -2.11
N LEU A 65 6.09 -11.88 -1.02
CA LEU A 65 5.63 -10.57 -0.59
C LEU A 65 6.79 -9.61 -0.35
N ASN A 66 7.86 -10.06 0.33
CA ASN A 66 9.06 -9.26 0.58
C ASN A 66 9.75 -8.83 -0.71
N ILE A 67 9.91 -9.74 -1.69
CA ILE A 67 10.53 -9.42 -2.98
C ILE A 67 9.72 -8.34 -3.70
N TRP A 68 8.41 -8.51 -3.83
CA TRP A 68 7.55 -7.51 -4.47
C TRP A 68 7.55 -6.17 -3.71
N SER A 69 7.61 -6.22 -2.38
CA SER A 69 7.69 -5.02 -1.54
C SER A 69 8.98 -4.23 -1.77
N VAL A 70 10.11 -4.92 -1.89
CA VAL A 70 11.39 -4.27 -2.22
C VAL A 70 11.34 -3.64 -3.61
N ILE A 71 10.84 -4.36 -4.61
CA ILE A 71 10.68 -3.83 -5.98
C ILE A 71 9.78 -2.59 -5.96
N PHE A 72 8.65 -2.65 -5.25
CA PHE A 72 7.74 -1.52 -5.10
C PHE A 72 8.42 -0.29 -4.48
N LEU A 73 9.17 -0.49 -3.39
CA LEU A 73 9.86 0.60 -2.69
C LEU A 73 10.97 1.23 -3.55
N ILE A 74 11.74 0.42 -4.28
CA ILE A 74 12.75 0.92 -5.23
C ILE A 74 12.08 1.74 -6.34
N SER A 75 10.99 1.24 -6.90
CA SER A 75 10.20 1.95 -7.93
C SER A 75 9.53 3.22 -7.42
N ALA A 76 9.22 3.30 -6.12
CA ALA A 76 8.56 4.47 -5.53
C ALA A 76 9.48 5.69 -5.42
N VAL A 77 10.79 5.52 -5.33
CA VAL A 77 11.76 6.64 -5.19
C VAL A 77 11.74 7.60 -6.40
N PRO A 78 11.98 7.16 -7.64
CA PRO A 78 11.92 8.05 -8.81
C PRO A 78 10.51 8.61 -9.02
N TYR A 79 9.47 7.85 -8.70
CA TYR A 79 8.10 8.33 -8.75
C TYR A 79 7.84 9.47 -7.73
N ALA A 80 8.38 9.36 -6.52
CA ALA A 80 8.26 10.39 -5.48
C ALA A 80 8.94 11.69 -5.91
N ILE A 81 10.14 11.59 -6.49
CA ILE A 81 10.90 12.74 -7.02
C ILE A 81 10.08 13.44 -8.11
N GLU A 82 9.59 12.70 -9.09
CA GLU A 82 8.78 13.28 -10.18
C GLU A 82 7.48 13.89 -9.66
N TYR A 83 6.78 13.18 -8.75
CA TYR A 83 5.55 13.69 -8.16
C TYR A 83 5.78 15.04 -7.45
N HIS A 84 6.90 15.16 -6.73
CA HIS A 84 7.31 16.42 -6.11
C HIS A 84 7.64 17.49 -7.16
N GLU A 85 8.41 17.17 -8.20
CA GLU A 85 8.70 18.14 -9.28
C GLU A 85 7.44 18.60 -10.00
N MET A 86 6.48 17.70 -10.23
CA MET A 86 5.18 18.01 -10.84
C MET A 86 4.37 19.01 -10.01
N LEU A 87 4.43 18.92 -8.68
CA LEU A 87 3.69 19.80 -7.78
C LEU A 87 4.38 21.16 -7.56
N THR A 88 5.72 21.21 -7.66
CA THR A 88 6.50 22.40 -7.28
C THR A 88 6.97 23.23 -8.48
N ARG A 89 7.18 22.64 -9.67
CA ARG A 89 7.67 23.37 -10.86
C ARG A 89 6.53 23.86 -11.76
N SER A 90 6.72 25.07 -12.25
CA SER A 90 5.99 25.62 -13.41
C SER A 90 6.11 24.67 -14.61
N SER A 91 5.05 24.55 -15.41
CA SER A 91 4.99 23.73 -16.62
C SER A 91 6.11 24.02 -17.64
N SER A 92 6.74 25.20 -17.56
CA SER A 92 7.79 25.66 -18.48
C SER A 92 9.18 25.04 -18.27
N SER A 93 9.44 24.34 -17.16
CA SER A 93 10.78 23.80 -16.83
C SER A 93 10.77 22.29 -16.53
N ARG A 94 9.78 21.55 -17.05
CA ARG A 94 9.68 20.10 -16.86
C ARG A 94 10.64 19.35 -17.78
N THR A 95 11.78 18.92 -17.25
CA THR A 95 12.56 17.83 -17.83
C THR A 95 12.02 16.49 -17.35
N LEU A 96 10.85 16.12 -17.86
CA LEU A 96 10.28 14.78 -17.68
C LEU A 96 11.21 13.76 -18.34
N ASN A 97 11.99 13.01 -17.57
CA ASN A 97 12.72 11.85 -18.10
C ASN A 97 11.75 10.68 -18.23
N GLY A 98 10.91 10.73 -19.27
CA GLY A 98 9.84 9.76 -19.50
C GLY A 98 10.32 8.31 -19.52
N LEU A 99 11.57 8.05 -19.89
CA LEU A 99 12.16 6.71 -19.83
C LEU A 99 12.40 6.24 -18.40
N VAL A 100 12.95 7.09 -17.53
CA VAL A 100 13.16 6.74 -16.11
C VAL A 100 11.81 6.46 -15.45
N LEU A 101 10.82 7.29 -15.73
CA LEU A 101 9.45 7.09 -15.21
C LEU A 101 8.82 5.81 -15.71
N PHE A 102 8.93 5.54 -17.01
CA PHE A 102 8.38 4.32 -17.59
C PHE A 102 9.04 3.07 -16.97
N LEU A 103 10.37 3.09 -16.85
CA LEU A 103 11.16 1.99 -16.28
C LEU A 103 10.93 1.81 -14.78
N SER A 104 10.58 2.87 -14.03
CA SER A 104 10.26 2.74 -12.61
C SER A 104 8.79 2.42 -12.36
N ALA A 105 7.87 3.01 -13.13
CA ALA A 105 6.43 2.92 -12.91
C ALA A 105 5.88 1.54 -13.24
N ILE A 106 6.34 0.89 -14.32
CA ILE A 106 5.84 -0.44 -14.70
C ILE A 106 6.17 -1.49 -13.63
N PRO A 107 7.44 -1.67 -13.20
CA PRO A 107 7.75 -2.61 -12.12
C PRO A 107 7.05 -2.25 -10.82
N GLY A 108 6.90 -0.96 -10.51
CA GLY A 108 6.17 -0.48 -9.33
C GLY A 108 4.70 -0.86 -9.37
N LEU A 109 4.03 -0.66 -10.51
CA LEU A 109 2.63 -1.03 -10.71
C LEU A 109 2.44 -2.55 -10.60
N ILE A 110 3.28 -3.34 -11.26
CA ILE A 110 3.24 -4.79 -11.18
C ILE A 110 3.43 -5.25 -9.73
N ALA A 111 4.43 -4.70 -9.05
CA ALA A 111 4.72 -5.02 -7.65
C ALA A 111 3.55 -4.66 -6.72
N GLY A 112 2.97 -3.47 -6.88
CA GLY A 112 1.79 -3.03 -6.15
C GLY A 112 0.60 -3.98 -6.35
N ILE A 113 0.30 -4.35 -7.60
CA ILE A 113 -0.76 -5.32 -7.92
C ILE A 113 -0.48 -6.67 -7.26
N LYS A 114 0.77 -7.16 -7.30
CA LYS A 114 1.14 -8.44 -6.67
C LYS A 114 0.97 -8.40 -5.15
N ILE A 115 1.36 -7.31 -4.50
CA ILE A 115 1.16 -7.10 -3.06
C ILE A 115 -0.33 -7.10 -2.72
N CYS A 116 -1.16 -6.39 -3.49
CA CYS A 116 -2.61 -6.39 -3.31
C CYS A 116 -3.23 -7.77 -3.49
N ILE A 117 -2.82 -8.51 -4.54
CA ILE A 117 -3.31 -9.87 -4.80
C ILE A 117 -2.97 -10.81 -3.64
N ILE A 118 -1.71 -10.78 -3.17
CA ILE A 118 -1.28 -11.61 -2.03
C ILE A 118 -2.11 -11.25 -0.81
N SER A 119 -2.25 -9.96 -0.49
CA SER A 119 -2.97 -9.49 0.69
C SER A 119 -4.46 -9.85 0.65
N ALA A 120 -5.11 -9.65 -0.49
CA ALA A 120 -6.53 -9.97 -0.70
C ALA A 120 -6.79 -11.48 -0.63
N LYS A 121 -5.95 -12.28 -1.30
CA LYS A 121 -6.02 -13.74 -1.26
C LYS A 121 -5.91 -14.23 0.17
N SER A 122 -4.91 -13.76 0.91
CA SER A 122 -4.64 -14.24 2.27
C SER A 122 -5.70 -13.82 3.29
N LEU A 123 -6.30 -12.64 3.12
CA LEU A 123 -7.49 -12.28 3.88
C LEU A 123 -8.62 -13.28 3.64
N LYS A 124 -8.92 -13.57 2.38
CA LYS A 124 -10.04 -14.45 2.03
C LYS A 124 -9.82 -15.90 2.44
N GLU A 125 -8.59 -16.39 2.32
CA GLU A 125 -8.21 -17.73 2.74
C GLU A 125 -8.32 -17.90 4.26
N LYS A 126 -7.95 -16.88 5.04
CA LYS A 126 -8.12 -16.93 6.49
C LYS A 126 -9.58 -16.91 6.93
N GLU A 127 -10.45 -16.19 6.21
CA GLU A 127 -11.88 -16.18 6.52
C GLU A 127 -12.60 -17.47 6.15
N LYS A 128 -12.26 -18.08 5.00
CA LYS A 128 -12.96 -19.27 4.48
C LYS A 128 -12.26 -20.59 4.78
N GLN A 129 -11.04 -20.54 5.33
CA GLN A 129 -10.21 -21.71 5.67
C GLN A 129 -10.04 -22.73 4.53
N ARG A 130 -10.03 -22.27 3.28
CA ARG A 130 -9.81 -23.11 2.09
C ARG A 130 -9.12 -22.29 1.00
N GLU A 131 -8.44 -22.96 0.08
CA GLU A 131 -7.79 -22.31 -1.07
C GLU A 131 -8.81 -21.56 -1.94
N GLN A 132 -8.47 -20.34 -2.37
CA GLN A 132 -9.36 -19.48 -3.15
C GLN A 132 -8.85 -19.25 -4.58
N ARG A 133 -9.77 -19.28 -5.56
CA ARG A 133 -9.50 -18.80 -6.93
C ARG A 133 -9.58 -17.27 -6.96
N PHE A 134 -9.01 -16.65 -7.98
CA PHE A 134 -9.02 -15.19 -8.14
C PHE A 134 -10.43 -14.59 -8.11
N SER A 135 -11.42 -15.27 -8.71
CA SER A 135 -12.82 -14.85 -8.66
C SER A 135 -13.38 -14.76 -7.24
N ASP A 136 -12.87 -15.56 -6.31
CA ASP A 136 -13.39 -15.64 -4.94
C ASP A 136 -12.93 -14.46 -4.07
N TYR A 137 -11.79 -13.85 -4.39
CA TYR A 137 -11.23 -12.69 -3.67
C TYR A 137 -11.16 -11.41 -4.52
N LEU A 138 -11.80 -11.39 -5.68
CA LEU A 138 -11.84 -10.23 -6.58
C LEU A 138 -12.43 -9.00 -5.87
N THR A 139 -13.45 -9.20 -5.03
CA THR A 139 -14.07 -8.11 -4.28
C THR A 139 -13.09 -7.52 -3.28
N GLU A 140 -12.37 -8.35 -2.51
CA GLU A 140 -11.33 -7.91 -1.58
C GLU A 140 -10.20 -7.17 -2.31
N PHE A 141 -9.78 -7.65 -3.48
CA PHE A 141 -8.79 -6.98 -4.31
C PHE A 141 -9.27 -5.58 -4.74
N ILE A 142 -10.49 -5.45 -5.25
CA ILE A 142 -11.06 -4.16 -5.64
C ILE A 142 -11.18 -3.23 -4.42
N LEU A 143 -11.65 -3.73 -3.28
CA LEU A 143 -11.71 -2.97 -2.04
C LEU A 143 -10.32 -2.46 -1.63
N MET A 144 -9.27 -3.28 -1.73
CA MET A 144 -7.89 -2.87 -1.46
C MET A 144 -7.36 -1.83 -2.45
N LEU A 145 -7.86 -1.74 -3.68
CA LEU A 145 -7.52 -0.63 -4.58
C LEU A 145 -8.23 0.67 -4.18
N TYR A 146 -9.48 0.57 -3.75
CA TYR A 146 -10.28 1.70 -3.26
C TYR A 146 -10.03 1.94 -1.77
N MET A 147 -8.80 2.27 -1.40
CA MET A 147 -8.26 2.31 -0.04
C MET A 147 -9.19 2.91 1.02
N VAL A 148 -9.86 4.03 0.76
CA VAL A 148 -10.77 4.64 1.75
C VAL A 148 -11.92 3.69 2.09
N ILE A 149 -12.65 3.22 1.08
CA ILE A 149 -13.78 2.29 1.27
C ILE A 149 -13.27 0.94 1.73
N GLY A 150 -12.15 0.49 1.17
CA GLY A 150 -11.47 -0.75 1.50
C GLY A 150 -11.13 -0.87 2.97
N VAL A 151 -10.46 0.12 3.54
CA VAL A 151 -10.09 0.13 4.96
C VAL A 151 -11.33 0.04 5.86
N TRP A 152 -12.40 0.75 5.52
CA TRP A 152 -13.64 0.74 6.30
C TRP A 152 -14.34 -0.63 6.31
N ILE A 153 -14.27 -1.37 5.20
CA ILE A 153 -14.92 -2.69 5.07
C ILE A 153 -13.99 -3.82 5.54
N ILE A 154 -12.70 -3.76 5.20
CA ILE A 154 -11.72 -4.82 5.45
C ILE A 154 -11.22 -4.79 6.89
N GLN A 155 -10.92 -3.61 7.45
CA GLN A 155 -10.33 -3.53 8.79
C GLN A 155 -11.21 -4.16 9.89
N PRO A 156 -12.55 -3.97 9.93
CA PRO A 156 -13.39 -4.67 10.90
C PRO A 156 -13.34 -6.20 10.78
N ARG A 157 -13.27 -6.73 9.55
CA ARG A 157 -13.18 -8.18 9.28
C ARG A 157 -11.85 -8.72 9.78
N LEU A 158 -10.77 -8.04 9.43
CA LEU A 158 -9.42 -8.35 9.90
C LEU A 158 -9.30 -8.32 11.42
N ASN A 159 -9.90 -7.33 12.09
CA ASN A 159 -9.91 -7.24 13.55
C ASN A 159 -10.62 -8.42 14.23
N LYS A 160 -11.59 -9.06 13.57
CA LYS A 160 -12.23 -10.30 14.07
C LYS A 160 -11.25 -11.48 13.99
N ILE A 161 -10.63 -11.67 12.82
CA ILE A 161 -9.61 -12.72 12.59
C ILE A 161 -8.46 -12.59 13.60
N MET A 162 -8.04 -11.36 13.90
CA MET A 162 -6.95 -11.07 14.86
C MET A 162 -7.35 -11.25 16.34
N LYS A 163 -8.63 -11.39 16.66
CA LYS A 163 -9.09 -11.73 18.03
C LYS A 163 -9.25 -13.23 18.25
N GLU A 164 -9.45 -13.98 17.17
CA GLU A 164 -9.61 -15.43 17.18
C GLU A 164 -8.26 -16.17 17.15
N ASN A 165 -7.16 -15.48 16.81
CA ASN A 165 -5.78 -15.94 16.93
C ASN A 165 -5.08 -15.26 18.11
#